data_AF-A0A949M5K6-F1
#
_entry.id   AF-A0A949M5K6-F1
#
_cell.length_a   1.000
_cell.length_b   1.000
_cell.length_c   1.000
_cell.angle_alpha   90.00
_cell.angle_beta   90.00
_cell.angle_gamma   90.00
#
_symmetry.space_group_name_H-M   'P 1'
#
loop_
_entity.id
_entity.type
_entity.pdbx_description
1 polymer ?
#
loop_
_entity_poly.entity_id
_entity_poly.type
_entity_poly.pdbx_seq_one_letter_code
_entity_poly.pdbx_strand_id
1 'polypeptide(L)' 'MNTGRYSTALSIKVRINHQIRVPEVRVITDSGENLGVISLSEALRRAEAAGLDLVEISPNAAP' A
#
# COMPACT_ATOMS: atom_id res chain seq x y z
N MET A 1 -21.30 -25.22 25.78
CA MET A 1 -20.01 -24.51 25.67
C MET A 1 -19.58 -24.55 24.21
N ASN A 2 -19.73 -23.44 23.47
CA ASN A 2 -19.41 -23.38 22.04
C ASN A 2 -18.20 -22.46 21.84
N THR A 3 -17.00 -23.04 21.88
CA THR A 3 -15.75 -22.34 21.59
C THR A 3 -15.37 -22.59 20.14
N GLY A 4 -15.27 -21.52 19.35
CA GLY A 4 -14.65 -21.58 18.01
C GLY A 4 -15.55 -21.12 16.87
N ARG A 5 -15.89 -19.82 16.85
CA ARG A 5 -16.31 -19.15 15.61
C ARG A 5 -15.54 -17.85 15.43
N TYR A 6 -14.24 -17.96 15.19
CA TYR A 6 -13.54 -16.92 14.43
C TYR A 6 -13.88 -17.17 12.96
N SER A 7 -15.11 -16.81 12.58
CA SER A 7 -15.55 -16.80 11.19
C SER A 7 -14.79 -15.70 10.46
N THR A 8 -13.94 -16.13 9.54
CA THR A 8 -13.45 -15.36 8.39
C THR A 8 -12.62 -14.14 8.78
N ALA A 9 -11.31 -14.36 8.95
CA ALA A 9 -10.34 -13.29 8.77
C ALA A 9 -10.67 -12.61 7.43
N LEU A 10 -11.15 -11.37 7.54
CA LEU A 10 -11.39 -10.45 6.44
C LEU A 10 -10.17 -10.55 5.52
N SER A 11 -10.33 -11.14 4.34
CA SER A 11 -9.26 -11.17 3.34
C SER A 11 -9.10 -9.74 2.81
N ILE A 12 -8.44 -8.90 3.60
CA ILE A 12 -8.08 -7.55 3.17
C ILE A 12 -7.01 -7.76 2.10
N LYS A 13 -7.44 -7.80 0.85
CA LYS A 13 -6.53 -7.87 -0.30
C LYS A 13 -5.80 -6.54 -0.40
N VAL A 14 -4.67 -6.46 0.27
CA VAL A 14 -3.72 -5.35 0.14
C VAL A 14 -3.13 -5.40 -1.27
N ARG A 15 -3.17 -4.29 -1.99
CA ARG A 15 -2.51 -4.17 -3.29
C ARG A 15 -1.06 -3.75 -3.06
N ILE A 16 -0.14 -4.42 -3.74
CA ILE A 16 1.29 -4.10 -3.69
C ILE A 16 1.85 -3.86 -5.08
N ASN A 17 2.83 -2.98 -5.18
CA ASN A 17 3.61 -2.73 -6.40
C ASN A 17 2.70 -2.54 -7.64
N HIS A 18 2.88 -3.37 -8.66
CA HIS A 18 2.13 -3.33 -9.93
C HIS A 18 0.64 -3.71 -9.80
N GLN A 19 0.18 -4.15 -8.62
CA GLN A 19 -1.24 -4.35 -8.37
C GLN A 19 -1.97 -3.02 -8.15
N ILE A 20 -1.24 -1.95 -7.80
CA ILE A 20 -1.75 -0.60 -7.64
C ILE A 20 -2.00 -0.02 -9.04
N ARG A 21 -3.18 0.56 -9.26
CA ARG A 21 -3.63 1.03 -10.59
C ARG A 21 -4.22 2.44 -10.53
N VAL A 22 -3.45 3.37 -9.98
CA VAL A 22 -3.80 4.80 -9.91
C VAL A 22 -2.68 5.64 -10.54
N PRO A 23 -2.99 6.82 -11.09
CA PRO A 23 -1.97 7.68 -11.70
C PRO A 23 -1.01 8.28 -10.67
N GLU A 24 -1.52 8.61 -9.48
CA GLU A 24 -0.79 9.31 -8.43
C GLU A 24 -1.06 8.67 -7.07
N VAL A 25 -0.05 8.74 -6.20
CA VAL A 25 -0.06 8.17 -4.85
C VAL A 25 0.58 9.13 -3.87
N ARG A 26 0.03 9.22 -2.66
CA ARG A 26 0.71 9.86 -1.53
C ARG A 26 1.61 8.84 -0.85
N VAL A 27 2.91 9.11 -0.74
CA VAL A 27 3.91 8.14 -0.26
C VAL A 27 4.55 8.60 1.03
N ILE A 28 4.64 7.67 1.98
CA ILE A 28 5.41 7.79 3.22
C ILE A 28 6.45 6.65 3.21
N THR A 29 7.71 6.97 3.47
CA THR A 29 8.81 5.98 3.50
C THR A 29 8.82 5.19 4.81
N ASP A 30 9.63 4.14 4.87
CA ASP A 30 9.89 3.36 6.09
C ASP A 30 10.54 4.21 7.21
N SER A 31 11.32 5.22 6.83
CA SER A 31 11.92 6.19 7.75
C SER A 31 10.92 7.23 8.28
N GLY A 32 9.67 7.23 7.81
CA GLY A 32 8.64 8.20 8.18
C GLY A 32 8.69 9.51 7.40
N GLU A 33 9.50 9.60 6.35
CA GLU A 33 9.54 10.76 5.46
C GLU A 33 8.30 10.81 4.58
N ASN A 34 7.68 11.99 4.45
CA ASN A 34 6.54 12.20 3.56
C ASN A 34 7.02 12.77 2.23
N LEU A 35 6.94 11.97 1.16
CA LEU A 35 7.33 12.37 -0.19
C LEU A 35 6.25 13.17 -0.92
N GLY A 36 5.09 13.38 -0.29
CA GLY A 36 3.94 14.04 -0.90
C GLY A 36 3.22 13.15 -1.92
N VAL A 37 2.50 13.80 -2.84
CA VAL A 37 1.81 13.13 -3.96
C VAL A 37 2.80 13.05 -5.13
N ILE A 38 3.08 11.83 -5.58
CA ILE A 38 3.97 11.54 -6.70
C ILE A 38 3.30 10.53 -7.64
N SER A 39 3.80 10.43 -8.87
CA SER A 39 3.32 9.40 -9.81
C SER A 39 3.57 7.98 -9.27
N LEU A 40 2.69 7.05 -9.59
CA LEU A 40 2.88 5.63 -9.23
C LEU A 40 4.21 5.09 -9.77
N SER A 41 4.62 5.49 -10.98
CA SER A 41 5.89 5.07 -11.57
C SER A 41 7.10 5.54 -10.77
N GLU A 42 7.07 6.77 -10.26
CA GLU A 42 8.13 7.28 -9.39
C GLU A 42 8.15 6.56 -8.04
N ALA A 43 6.97 6.30 -7.46
CA ALA A 43 6.87 5.54 -6.21
C ALA A 43 7.45 4.12 -6.35
N LEU A 44 7.15 3.42 -7.45
CA LEU A 44 7.70 2.10 -7.74
C LEU A 44 9.22 2.13 -7.91
N ARG A 45 9.76 3.10 -8.65
CA ARG A 45 11.23 3.24 -8.80
C ARG A 45 11.93 3.47 -7.47
N ARG A 46 11.35 4.29 -6.59
CA ARG A 46 11.92 4.56 -5.27
C ARG A 46 11.86 3.32 -4.37
N ALA A 47 10.75 2.60 -4.39
CA ALA A 47 10.61 1.34 -3.66
C ALA A 47 11.66 0.32 -4.14
N GLU A 48 11.81 0.14 -5.46
CA GLU A 48 12.80 -0.74 -6.06
C GLU A 48 14.24 -0.33 -5.70
N ALA A 49 14.58 0.95 -5.79
CA ALA A 49 15.90 1.47 -5.44
C ALA A 49 16.25 1.29 -3.95
N ALA A 50 15.24 1.27 -3.08
CA ALA A 50 15.38 1.02 -1.65
C ALA A 50 15.30 -0.48 -1.29
N GLY A 51 14.97 -1.36 -2.24
CA GLY A 51 14.71 -2.77 -1.97
C GLY A 51 13.44 -3.03 -1.14
N LEU A 52 12.46 -2.13 -1.25
CA LEU A 52 11.18 -2.18 -0.52
C LEU A 52 10.01 -2.45 -1.46
N ASP A 53 8.89 -2.89 -0.89
CA ASP A 53 7.60 -3.01 -1.59
C ASP A 53 6.73 -1.77 -1.36
N LEU A 54 6.07 -1.30 -2.43
CA LEU A 54 5.05 -0.27 -2.33
C LEU A 54 3.72 -0.93 -1.91
N VAL A 55 3.15 -0.50 -0.80
CA VAL A 55 1.92 -1.06 -0.22
C VAL A 55 0.79 -0.01 -0.23
N GLU A 56 -0.36 -0.36 -0.80
CA GLU A 56 -1.56 0.48 -0.76
C GLU A 56 -2.23 0.40 0.61
N ILE A 57 -2.13 1.48 1.40
CA ILE A 57 -2.74 1.58 2.73
C ILE A 57 -4.20 2.09 2.66
N SER A 58 -4.51 2.99 1.72
CA SER A 58 -5.84 3.58 1.58
C SER A 58 -6.32 3.52 0.13
N PRO A 59 -7.06 2.46 -0.26
CA PRO A 59 -7.57 2.29 -1.62
C PRO A 59 -8.62 3.34 -2.02
N ASN A 60 -9.21 4.03 -1.06
CA ASN A 60 -10.26 5.05 -1.28
C ASN A 60 -9.75 6.48 -1.03
N ALA A 61 -8.45 6.67 -0.81
CA ALA A 61 -7.90 8.01 -0.67
C ALA A 61 -7.98 8.75 -2.01
N ALA A 62 -8.58 9.94 -2.01
CA ALA A 62 -8.32 10.93 -3.05
C ALA A 62 -6.95 11.55 -2.74
N PRO A 63 -5.91 11.34 -3.59
CA PRO A 63 -4.60 11.93 -3.36
C PRO A 63 -4.66 13.46 -3.38
#